data_AF-A0A8J3CVZ3-F1
#
_entry.id   AF-A0A8J3CVZ3-F1
#
_cell.length_a   1.000
_cell.length_b   1.000
_cell.length_c   1.000
_cell.angle_alpha   90.00
_cell.angle_beta   90.00
_cell.angle_gamma   90.00
#
_symmetry.space_group_name_H-M   'P 1'
#
loop_
_entity.id
_entity.type
_entity.pdbx_description
1 polymer ?
#
loop_
_entity_poly.entity_id
_entity_poly.type
_entity_poly.pdbx_seq_one_letter_code
_entity_poly.pdbx_strand_id
1 'polypeptide(L)'
;MNSSIYETLGDEKIRLLVKHFYLHVRQEPELRRLYPDEDLSGAEDRLYWFLLHVFGGPHTYLEQRGHPMLRRRHFQWKIDQHMRTIWMDCMLRAMDEIQMDTDLRETLMNYFVKVANHMVNS
;
A
#
# COMPACT_ATOMS: atom_id res chain seq x y z
N MET A 1 -21.42 -15.21 -6.21
CA MET A 1 -21.02 -14.29 -5.12
C MET A 1 -19.59 -13.89 -5.44
N ASN A 2 -19.31 -12.60 -5.66
CA ASN A 2 -17.92 -12.15 -5.82
C ASN A 2 -17.31 -12.10 -4.43
N SER A 3 -16.33 -12.97 -4.16
CA SER A 3 -15.51 -12.89 -2.95
C SER A 3 -14.72 -11.58 -2.94
N SER A 4 -14.57 -10.99 -1.77
CA SER A 4 -13.72 -9.83 -1.54
C SER A 4 -12.24 -10.17 -1.76
N ILE A 5 -11.40 -9.16 -2.00
CA ILE A 5 -9.94 -9.37 -2.12
C ILE A 5 -9.39 -9.96 -0.82
N TYR A 6 -9.92 -9.55 0.34
CA TYR A 6 -9.53 -10.08 1.64
C TYR A 6 -9.85 -11.58 1.77
N GLU A 7 -11.03 -12.03 1.35
CA GLU A 7 -11.38 -13.47 1.38
C GLU A 7 -10.51 -14.31 0.46
N THR A 8 -10.12 -13.78 -0.71
CA THR A 8 -9.30 -14.50 -1.68
C THR A 8 -7.81 -14.52 -1.30
N LEU A 9 -7.26 -13.38 -0.87
CA LEU A 9 -5.84 -13.23 -0.57
C LEU A 9 -5.50 -13.69 0.86
N GLY A 10 -6.38 -13.43 1.82
CA GLY A 10 -6.18 -13.73 3.23
C GLY A 10 -5.29 -12.71 3.96
N ASP A 11 -5.47 -12.65 5.29
CA ASP A 11 -4.77 -11.71 6.17
C ASP A 11 -3.24 -11.84 6.09
N GLU A 12 -2.74 -13.07 6.13
CA GLU A 12 -1.31 -13.38 6.15
C GLU A 12 -0.60 -12.85 4.91
N LYS A 13 -1.17 -13.07 3.71
CA LYS A 13 -0.58 -12.58 2.47
C LYS A 13 -0.67 -11.07 2.33
N ILE A 14 -1.72 -10.42 2.85
CA ILE A 14 -1.79 -8.95 2.90
C ILE A 14 -0.69 -8.40 3.81
N ARG A 15 -0.47 -9.03 4.97
CA ARG A 15 0.63 -8.65 5.87
C ARG A 15 1.99 -8.83 5.20
N LEU A 16 2.22 -9.96 4.53
CA LEU A 16 3.44 -10.20 3.76
C LEU A 16 3.63 -9.17 2.64
N LEU A 17 2.58 -8.85 1.87
CA LEU A 17 2.63 -7.82 0.82
C LEU A 17 3.18 -6.50 1.36
N VAL A 18 2.61 -6.03 2.47
CA VAL A 18 3.00 -4.75 3.06
C VAL A 18 4.42 -4.82 3.64
N LYS A 19 4.79 -5.94 4.25
CA LYS A 19 6.16 -6.18 4.72
C LYS A 19 7.18 -6.10 3.57
N HIS A 20 6.95 -6.84 2.48
CA HIS A 20 7.83 -6.79 1.30
C HIS A 20 7.88 -5.40 0.68
N PHE A 21 6.74 -4.70 0.61
CA PHE A 21 6.69 -3.32 0.15
C PHE A 21 7.60 -2.41 0.98
N TYR A 22 7.56 -2.48 2.31
CA TYR A 22 8.43 -1.65 3.15
C TYR A 22 9.90 -2.08 3.15
N LEU A 23 10.20 -3.35 2.88
CA LEU A 23 11.58 -3.81 2.62
C LEU A 23 12.16 -3.13 1.36
N HIS A 24 11.37 -2.99 0.29
CA HIS A 24 11.79 -2.26 -0.91
C HIS A 24 11.86 -0.75 -0.67
N VAL A 25 10.87 -0.15 0.00
CA VAL A 25 10.87 1.29 0.36
C VAL A 25 12.12 1.66 1.18
N ARG A 26 12.57 0.78 2.09
CA ARG A 26 13.78 1.00 2.89
C ARG A 26 15.03 1.13 2.02
N GLN A 27 15.06 0.45 0.86
CA GLN A 27 16.18 0.46 -0.07
C GLN A 27 16.11 1.59 -1.09
N GLU A 28 14.93 2.22 -1.28
CA GLU A 28 14.74 3.35 -2.20
C GLU A 28 15.00 4.69 -1.52
N PRO A 29 16.13 5.39 -1.77
CA PRO A 29 16.51 6.60 -1.04
C PRO A 29 15.46 7.72 -1.13
N GLU A 30 14.80 7.83 -2.28
CA GLU A 30 13.81 8.87 -2.55
C GLU A 30 12.51 8.72 -1.76
N LEU A 31 12.06 7.48 -1.52
CA LEU A 31 10.93 7.21 -0.65
C LEU A 31 11.37 7.21 0.81
N ARG A 32 12.54 6.64 1.10
CA ARG A 32 13.08 6.54 2.46
C ARG A 32 13.22 7.90 3.13
N ARG A 33 13.64 8.94 2.41
CA ARG A 33 13.75 10.32 2.93
C ARG A 33 12.42 10.93 3.41
N LEU A 34 11.27 10.38 3.03
CA LEU A 34 9.97 10.85 3.48
C LEU A 34 9.64 10.43 4.92
N TYR A 35 10.39 9.45 5.46
CA TYR A 35 10.19 8.91 6.80
C TYR A 35 11.24 9.48 7.75
N PRO A 36 10.86 10.25 8.78
CA PRO A 36 11.80 10.85 9.71
C PRO A 36 12.49 9.80 10.59
N ASP A 37 11.78 8.73 10.95
CA ASP A 37 12.27 7.66 11.80
C ASP A 37 13.05 6.61 11.00
N GLU A 38 13.99 5.92 11.65
CA GLU A 38 14.63 4.71 11.11
C GLU A 38 13.73 3.49 11.10
N ASP A 39 12.77 3.49 12.02
CA ASP A 39 11.75 2.48 12.10
C ASP A 39 10.56 2.84 11.19
N LEU A 40 10.19 1.89 10.34
CA LEU A 40 9.06 2.00 9.41
C LEU A 40 7.82 1.24 9.92
N SER A 41 7.90 0.57 11.07
CA SER A 41 6.84 -0.26 11.66
C SER A 41 5.48 0.46 11.70
N GLY A 42 5.45 1.70 12.19
CA GLY A 42 4.22 2.48 12.26
C GLY A 42 3.67 2.83 10.88
N ALA A 43 4.51 2.96 9.84
CA ALA A 43 4.05 3.18 8.47
C ALA A 43 3.51 1.88 7.85
N GLU A 44 4.19 0.77 8.10
CA GLU A 44 3.79 -0.60 7.75
C GLU A 44 2.41 -0.93 8.32
N ASP A 45 2.19 -0.74 9.62
CA ASP A 45 0.90 -0.97 10.27
C ASP A 45 -0.22 -0.17 9.62
N ARG A 46 0.01 1.11 9.31
CA ARG A 46 -1.00 1.99 8.70
C ARG A 46 -1.40 1.52 7.31
N LEU A 47 -0.44 1.09 6.49
CA LEU A 47 -0.75 0.58 5.16
C LEU A 47 -1.46 -0.77 5.27
N TYR A 48 -1.00 -1.66 6.14
CA TYR A 48 -1.64 -2.95 6.39
C TYR A 48 -3.10 -2.79 6.82
N TRP A 49 -3.38 -1.98 7.84
CA TRP A 49 -4.77 -1.72 8.26
C TRP A 49 -5.59 -1.10 7.14
N PHE A 50 -5.00 -0.18 6.37
CA PHE A 50 -5.68 0.43 5.23
C PHE A 50 -6.07 -0.62 4.19
N LEU A 51 -5.16 -1.53 3.84
CA LEU A 51 -5.41 -2.62 2.90
C LEU A 51 -6.46 -3.60 3.41
N LEU A 52 -6.43 -3.97 4.70
CA LEU A 52 -7.51 -4.75 5.30
C LEU A 52 -8.87 -4.09 5.07
N HIS A 53 -8.97 -2.80 5.38
CA HIS A 53 -10.22 -2.08 5.26
C HIS A 53 -10.74 -2.01 3.82
N VAL A 54 -9.89 -1.67 2.85
CA VAL A 54 -10.31 -1.48 1.45
C VAL A 54 -10.45 -2.79 0.67
N PHE A 55 -9.85 -3.87 1.14
CA PHE A 55 -9.99 -5.21 0.53
C PHE A 55 -11.20 -5.98 1.07
N GLY A 56 -11.98 -5.40 1.98
CA GLY A 56 -13.19 -6.00 2.54
C GLY A 56 -12.96 -6.82 3.82
N GLY A 57 -11.81 -6.65 4.46
CA GLY A 57 -11.48 -7.23 5.75
C GLY A 57 -11.87 -6.33 6.94
N PRO A 58 -11.24 -6.52 8.10
CA PRO A 58 -11.54 -5.76 9.31
C PRO A 58 -11.42 -4.23 9.16
N HIS A 59 -12.26 -3.50 9.90
CA HIS A 59 -12.28 -2.03 9.91
C HIS A 59 -11.21 -1.39 10.82
N THR A 60 -10.13 -2.12 11.14
CA THR A 60 -9.07 -1.69 12.08
C THR A 60 -8.48 -0.33 11.71
N TYR A 61 -8.37 0.01 10.42
CA TYR A 61 -7.93 1.34 10.02
C TYR A 61 -8.85 2.45 10.55
N LEU A 62 -10.17 2.28 10.42
CA LEU A 62 -11.14 3.28 10.86
C LEU A 62 -11.10 3.43 12.39
N GLU A 63 -10.98 2.33 13.11
CA GLU A 63 -10.89 2.32 14.57
C GLU A 63 -9.63 3.05 15.06
N GLN A 64 -8.48 2.84 14.40
CA GLN A 64 -7.19 3.40 14.81
C GLN A 64 -6.94 4.81 14.27
N ARG A 65 -7.52 5.17 13.11
CA ARG A 65 -7.13 6.37 12.33
C ARG A 65 -8.29 7.26 11.92
N GLY A 66 -9.53 6.83 12.12
CA GLY A 66 -10.73 7.47 11.60
C GLY A 66 -10.80 7.42 10.07
N HIS A 67 -11.53 8.35 9.47
CA HIS A 67 -11.70 8.40 8.02
C HIS A 67 -10.34 8.47 7.27
N PRO A 68 -10.17 7.69 6.18
CA PRO A 68 -8.90 7.62 5.45
C PRO A 68 -8.39 8.97 4.96
N MET A 69 -9.24 9.80 4.33
CA MET A 69 -8.85 11.11 3.78
C MET A 69 -7.51 11.04 3.04
N LEU A 70 -7.33 9.99 2.22
CA LEU A 70 -6.00 9.50 1.80
C LEU A 70 -5.17 10.62 1.15
N ARG A 71 -5.69 11.26 0.09
CA ARG A 71 -5.00 12.36 -0.60
C ARG A 71 -4.67 13.52 0.33
N ARG A 72 -5.58 13.89 1.24
CA ARG A 72 -5.34 14.97 2.21
C ARG A 72 -4.17 14.64 3.16
N ARG A 73 -4.06 13.39 3.62
CA ARG A 73 -2.92 12.96 4.45
C ARG A 73 -1.59 12.94 3.70
N HIS A 74 -1.63 12.89 2.36
CA HIS A 74 -0.44 12.90 1.51
C HIS A 74 0.02 14.31 1.10
N PHE A 75 -0.76 15.37 1.36
CA PHE A 75 -0.37 16.75 1.00
C PHE A 75 0.83 17.31 1.76
N GLN A 76 1.25 16.66 2.84
CA GLN A 76 2.47 17.05 3.56
C GLN A 76 3.76 16.71 2.79
N TRP A 77 3.65 15.89 1.73
CA TRP A 77 4.77 15.55 0.85
C TRP A 77 4.50 16.02 -0.58
N LYS A 78 5.56 16.44 -1.25
CA LYS A 78 5.53 16.67 -2.70
C LYS A 78 5.59 15.32 -3.40
N ILE A 79 4.49 14.93 -4.05
CA ILE A 79 4.38 13.67 -4.78
C ILE A 79 4.16 14.00 -6.25
N ASP A 80 5.25 13.95 -7.01
CA ASP A 80 5.23 14.05 -8.47
C ASP A 80 5.11 12.66 -9.12
N GLN A 81 5.15 12.65 -10.46
CA GLN A 81 5.09 11.41 -11.24
C GLN A 81 6.29 10.48 -10.98
N HIS A 82 7.45 11.04 -10.61
CA HIS A 82 8.63 10.25 -10.32
C HIS A 82 8.46 9.47 -9.01
N MET A 83 8.07 10.17 -7.94
CA MET A 83 7.76 9.56 -6.64
C MET A 83 6.66 8.51 -6.74
N ARG A 84 5.61 8.78 -7.53
CA ARG A 84 4.55 7.80 -7.82
C ARG A 84 5.11 6.55 -8.51
N THR A 85 6.04 6.72 -9.44
CA THR A 85 6.61 5.60 -10.21
C THR A 85 7.47 4.71 -9.31
N ILE A 86 8.32 5.29 -8.47
CA ILE A 86 9.15 4.54 -7.52
C ILE A 86 8.26 3.80 -6.51
N TRP A 87 7.21 4.46 -5.99
CA TRP A 87 6.25 3.81 -5.11
C TRP A 87 5.58 2.59 -5.76
N MET A 88 5.15 2.73 -7.02
CA MET A 88 4.54 1.64 -7.77
C MET A 88 5.53 0.50 -8.03
N ASP A 89 6.79 0.81 -8.32
CA ASP A 89 7.83 -0.18 -8.52
C ASP A 89 8.08 -1.02 -7.25
N CYS A 90 8.17 -0.37 -6.07
CA CYS A 90 8.22 -1.08 -4.79
C CYS A 90 7.02 -2.01 -4.57
N MET A 91 5.81 -1.55 -4.92
CA MET A 91 4.59 -2.35 -4.75
C MET A 91 4.53 -3.52 -5.72
N LEU A 92 4.95 -3.33 -6.98
CA LEU A 92 4.99 -4.40 -7.98
C LEU A 92 6.00 -5.48 -7.57
N ARG A 93 7.20 -5.10 -7.12
CA ARG A 93 8.18 -6.05 -6.57
C ARG A 93 7.62 -6.81 -5.38
N ALA A 94 6.93 -6.12 -4.46
CA ALA A 94 6.30 -6.77 -3.31
C ALA A 94 5.18 -7.76 -3.70
N MET A 95 4.45 -7.49 -4.79
CA MET A 95 3.46 -8.41 -5.33
C MET A 95 4.11 -9.65 -5.95
N ASP A 96 5.31 -9.53 -6.51
CA ASP A 96 6.04 -10.67 -7.08
C ASP A 96 6.61 -11.62 -6.01
N GLU A 97 6.77 -11.14 -4.76
CA GLU A 97 7.23 -11.93 -3.60
C GLU A 97 6.12 -12.79 -2.98
N ILE A 98 4.85 -12.59 -3.36
CA ILE A 98 3.72 -13.34 -2.80
C ILE A 98 2.97 -14.12 -3.88
N GLN A 99 2.66 -15.38 -3.59
CA GLN A 99 1.92 -16.21 -4.53
C GLN A 99 0.45 -15.76 -4.61
N MET A 100 0.01 -15.38 -5.81
CA MET A 100 -1.38 -15.02 -6.12
C MET A 100 -1.77 -15.47 -7.53
N ASP A 101 -3.06 -15.70 -7.74
CA ASP A 101 -3.59 -16.02 -9.06
C ASP A 101 -3.48 -14.81 -10.01
N THR A 102 -3.31 -15.06 -11.31
CA THR A 102 -3.08 -14.02 -12.32
C THR A 102 -4.17 -12.94 -12.32
N ASP A 103 -5.45 -13.35 -12.24
CA ASP A 103 -6.59 -12.43 -12.24
C ASP A 103 -6.61 -11.53 -10.99
N LEU A 104 -6.20 -12.09 -9.84
CA LEU A 104 -6.07 -11.34 -8.59
C LEU A 104 -4.89 -10.35 -8.67
N ARG A 105 -3.77 -10.77 -9.25
CA ARG A 105 -2.60 -9.91 -9.48
C ARG A 105 -2.97 -8.72 -10.35
N GLU A 106 -3.69 -8.94 -11.45
CA GLU A 106 -4.12 -7.86 -12.34
C GLU A 106 -5.10 -6.91 -11.63
N THR A 107 -6.04 -7.45 -10.86
CA THR A 107 -7.00 -6.67 -10.06
C THR A 107 -6.27 -5.75 -9.06
N LEU A 108 -5.30 -6.29 -8.32
CA LEU A 108 -4.50 -5.54 -7.36
C LEU A 108 -3.63 -4.48 -8.06
N MET A 109 -2.98 -4.83 -9.16
CA MET A 109 -2.18 -3.90 -9.95
C MET A 109 -3.04 -2.71 -10.40
N ASN A 110 -4.21 -2.97 -10.98
CA ASN A 110 -5.14 -1.93 -11.43
C ASN A 110 -5.63 -1.05 -10.27
N TYR A 111 -5.87 -1.64 -9.09
CA TYR A 111 -6.21 -0.91 -7.88
C TYR A 111 -5.07 0.04 -7.46
N PHE A 112 -3.85 -0.48 -7.31
CA PHE A 112 -2.71 0.31 -6.87
C PHE A 112 -2.33 1.42 -7.85
N VAL A 113 -2.39 1.15 -9.16
CA VAL A 113 -2.19 2.17 -10.20
C VAL A 113 -3.15 3.34 -10.02
N LYS A 114 -4.44 3.06 -9.82
CA LYS A 114 -5.47 4.10 -9.61
C LYS A 114 -5.20 4.90 -8.34
N VAL A 115 -4.89 4.22 -7.23
CA VAL A 115 -4.63 4.86 -5.94
C VAL A 115 -3.37 5.73 -6.00
N ALA A 116 -2.27 5.21 -6.54
CA ALA A 116 -1.01 5.94 -6.66
C ALA A 116 -1.15 7.17 -7.56
N ASN A 117 -1.85 7.06 -8.69
CA ASN A 117 -2.17 8.20 -9.56
C ASN A 117 -2.98 9.27 -8.81
N HIS A 118 -3.91 8.87 -7.95
CA HIS A 118 -4.71 9.80 -7.17
C HIS A 118 -3.90 10.57 -6.11
N MET A 119 -2.73 10.07 -5.69
CA MET A 119 -1.87 10.74 -4.71
C MET A 119 -0.97 11.83 -5.30
N VAL A 120 -0.75 11.84 -6.62
CA VAL A 120 0.06 12.86 -7.30
C VAL A 120 -0.54 14.25 -7.06
N ASN A 121 0.29 15.15 -6.55
CA ASN A 121 -0.11 16.47 -6.06
C ASN A 121 0.81 17.62 -6.50
N SER A 122 1.82 17.35 -7.34
CA SER A 122 2.74 18.33 -7.91
C SER A 122 3.15 18.01 -9.33
#